data_AF-A0A7H9HUT6-F1
#
_entry.id   AF-A0A7H9HUT6-F1
#
_cell.length_a   1.000
_cell.length_b   1.000
_cell.length_c   1.000
_cell.angle_alpha   90.00
_cell.angle_beta   90.00
_cell.angle_gamma   90.00
#
_symmetry.space_group_name_H-M   'P 1'
#
loop_
_entity.id
_entity.type
_entity.pdbx_description
1 polymer ?
#
loop_
_entity_poly.entity_id
_entity_poly.type
_entity_poly.pdbx_seq_one_letter_code
_entity_poly.pdbx_strand_id
1 'polypeptide(L)'
;MVDITNTIIVTSNADNVLDKIEPLKKWLSETVLTTIHITCQDPIEMVVLRDLQRVMIISPTIEVSQEIWRALENGGTPFSLAYAYSHADTYDRDSSDYLTVPKSEKMFLISPPSSPPPEFDYTRCEQPPPRSHVQELPETGQFLTLLDHKLARIAVSRCDTEQP
;
A
#
# COMPACT_ATOMS: atom_id res chain seq x y z
N MET A 1 13.84 -12.36 4.46
CA MET A 1 14.44 -12.25 3.12
C MET A 1 13.99 -10.90 2.60
N VAL A 2 14.90 -10.03 2.18
CA VAL A 2 14.51 -8.72 1.61
C VAL A 2 14.23 -8.97 0.14
N ASP A 3 13.01 -8.68 -0.30
CA ASP A 3 12.65 -8.80 -1.71
C ASP A 3 13.32 -7.65 -2.46
N ILE A 4 14.26 -8.01 -3.33
CA ILE A 4 15.05 -7.04 -4.09
C ILE A 4 14.27 -6.68 -5.34
N THR A 5 14.05 -5.38 -5.54
CA THR A 5 13.35 -4.85 -6.72
C THR A 5 14.19 -3.78 -7.39
N ASN A 6 13.77 -3.32 -8.58
CA ASN A 6 14.40 -2.25 -9.31
C ASN A 6 14.19 -0.86 -8.67
N THR A 7 13.43 -0.77 -7.57
CA THR A 7 12.99 0.51 -7.00
C THR A 7 13.36 0.62 -5.53
N ILE A 8 14.05 1.71 -5.17
CA ILE A 8 14.44 2.03 -3.80
C ILE A 8 13.63 3.22 -3.32
N ILE A 9 12.99 3.07 -2.16
CA ILE A 9 12.28 4.12 -1.45
C ILE A 9 13.24 4.73 -0.43
N VAL A 10 13.46 6.03 -0.56
CA VAL A 10 14.27 6.84 0.33
C VAL A 10 13.36 7.66 1.23
N THR A 11 13.63 7.56 2.53
CA THR A 11 12.87 8.18 3.62
C THR A 11 13.83 8.80 4.63
N SER A 12 13.31 9.58 5.57
CA SER A 12 14.07 10.02 6.73
C SER A 12 13.16 10.12 7.94
N ASN A 13 13.72 9.84 9.11
CA ASN A 13 13.02 9.96 10.40
C ASN A 13 13.28 11.32 11.06
N ALA A 14 14.30 12.06 10.61
CA ALA A 14 14.81 13.25 11.28
C ALA A 14 14.87 14.49 10.38
N ASP A 15 15.19 14.30 9.09
CA ASP A 15 15.37 15.37 8.12
C ASP A 15 14.24 15.39 7.09
N ASN A 16 13.95 16.56 6.52
CA ASN A 16 13.09 16.66 5.36
C ASN A 16 13.82 16.10 4.12
N VAL A 17 13.35 14.97 3.58
CA VAL A 17 13.94 14.32 2.40
C VAL A 17 13.94 15.26 1.19
N LEU A 18 12.98 16.17 1.09
CA LEU A 18 12.88 17.10 -0.04
C LEU A 18 14.06 18.05 -0.13
N ASP A 19 14.65 18.45 1.01
CA ASP A 19 15.81 19.32 1.05
C ASP A 19 17.10 18.59 0.64
N LYS A 20 17.06 17.25 0.59
CA LYS A 20 18.19 16.39 0.23
C LYS A 20 18.14 15.89 -1.21
N ILE A 21 17.14 16.30 -2.01
CA ILE A 21 16.98 15.85 -3.40
C ILE A 21 18.20 16.21 -4.26
N GLU A 22 18.62 17.48 -4.25
CA GLU A 22 19.76 17.92 -5.07
C GLU A 22 21.09 17.28 -4.63
N PRO A 23 21.41 17.23 -3.32
CA PRO A 23 22.55 16.46 -2.84
C PRO A 23 22.50 14.97 -3.22
N LEU A 24 21.32 14.35 -3.18
CA LEU A 24 21.12 12.94 -3.56
C LEU A 24 21.35 12.72 -5.07
N LYS A 25 20.84 13.60 -5.93
CA LYS A 25 21.12 13.56 -7.38
C LYS A 25 22.60 13.69 -7.69
N LYS A 26 23.28 14.61 -7.01
CA LYS A 26 24.72 14.81 -7.14
C LYS A 26 25.47 13.54 -6.73
N TRP A 27 25.13 12.97 -5.58
CA TRP A 27 25.74 11.73 -5.09
C TRP A 27 25.52 10.55 -6.05
N LEU A 28 24.31 10.37 -6.58
CA LEU A 28 24.01 9.34 -7.59
C LEU A 28 24.87 9.51 -8.83
N SER A 29 25.02 10.75 -9.30
CA SER A 29 25.84 11.06 -10.48
C SER A 29 27.33 10.78 -10.26
N GLU A 30 27.86 11.12 -9.09
CA GLU A 30 29.29 10.97 -8.78
C GLU A 30 29.68 9.53 -8.42
N THR A 31 28.76 8.77 -7.82
CA THR A 31 29.05 7.44 -7.24
C THR A 31 28.57 6.30 -8.14
N VAL A 32 27.36 6.41 -8.66
CA VAL A 32 26.69 5.29 -9.35
C VAL A 32 26.94 5.34 -10.85
N LEU A 33 26.81 6.52 -11.47
CA LEU A 33 27.04 6.69 -12.91
C LEU A 33 28.51 6.54 -13.34
N THR A 34 29.45 6.54 -12.38
CA THR A 34 30.87 6.27 -12.65
C THR A 34 31.17 4.78 -12.77
N THR A 35 30.34 3.93 -12.16
CA THR A 35 30.53 2.47 -12.11
C THR A 35 29.65 1.74 -13.13
N ILE A 36 28.51 2.34 -13.50
CA ILE A 36 27.47 1.69 -14.32
C ILE A 36 27.20 2.51 -15.57
N HIS A 37 27.12 1.85 -16.72
CA HIS A 37 26.71 2.50 -17.96
C HIS A 37 25.18 2.55 -18.06
N ILE A 38 24.63 3.76 -18.01
CA ILE A 38 23.18 4.02 -18.11
C ILE A 38 22.92 4.75 -19.42
N THR A 39 21.93 4.29 -20.18
CA THR A 39 21.60 4.88 -21.49
C THR A 39 20.46 5.87 -21.36
N CYS A 40 20.32 6.77 -22.35
CA CYS A 40 19.17 7.68 -22.39
C CYS A 40 17.82 6.99 -22.61
N GLN A 41 17.82 5.73 -23.07
CA GLN A 41 16.59 4.95 -23.27
C GLN A 41 16.09 4.34 -21.95
N ASP A 42 17.02 4.03 -21.05
CA ASP A 42 16.73 3.38 -19.76
C ASP A 42 17.39 4.16 -18.61
N PRO A 43 16.92 5.38 -18.29
CA PRO A 43 17.52 6.23 -17.27
C PRO A 43 17.21 5.73 -15.85
N ILE A 44 17.99 6.20 -14.87
CA ILE A 44 17.53 6.20 -13.46
C ILE A 44 16.52 7.33 -13.30
N GLU A 45 15.35 7.00 -12.79
CA GLU A 45 14.29 7.96 -12.51
C GLU A 45 14.21 8.26 -11.02
N MET A 46 13.92 9.53 -10.71
CA MET A 46 13.71 9.97 -9.33
C MET A 46 12.33 10.60 -9.20
N VAL A 47 11.43 9.90 -8.52
CA VAL A 47 10.05 10.34 -8.29
C VAL A 47 9.92 10.89 -6.88
N VAL A 48 9.52 12.16 -6.78
CA VAL A 48 9.40 12.87 -5.50
C VAL A 48 7.95 12.86 -5.03
N LEU A 49 7.67 12.16 -3.93
CA LEU A 49 6.36 12.08 -3.30
C LEU A 49 6.30 13.09 -2.15
N ARG A 50 5.99 14.36 -2.49
CA ARG A 50 6.08 15.50 -1.56
C ARG A 50 5.23 15.32 -0.31
N ASP A 51 3.97 14.90 -0.49
CA ASP A 51 3.01 14.75 0.61
C ASP A 51 3.39 13.60 1.57
N LEU A 52 4.17 12.63 1.08
CA LEU A 52 4.65 11.51 1.87
C LEU A 52 6.05 11.73 2.44
N GLN A 53 6.72 12.83 2.04
CA GLN A 53 8.13 13.11 2.32
C GLN A 53 9.04 11.92 1.92
N ARG A 54 8.78 11.32 0.75
CA ARG A 54 9.58 10.21 0.23
C ARG A 54 10.10 10.50 -1.16
N VAL A 55 11.20 9.87 -1.50
CA VAL A 55 11.75 9.87 -2.86
C VAL A 55 11.89 8.42 -3.31
N MET A 56 11.37 8.10 -4.48
CA MET A 56 11.58 6.81 -5.11
C MET A 56 12.69 6.95 -6.15
N ILE A 57 13.67 6.05 -6.11
CA ILE A 57 14.71 5.88 -7.10
C ILE A 57 14.36 4.62 -7.89
N ILE A 58 13.95 4.78 -9.14
CA ILE A 58 13.58 3.68 -10.03
C ILE A 58 14.76 3.46 -10.96
N SER A 59 15.31 2.24 -10.90
CA SER A 59 16.45 1.83 -11.70
C SER A 59 15.98 1.07 -12.94
N PRO A 60 16.74 1.12 -14.05
CA PRO A 60 16.37 0.40 -15.27
C PRO A 60 16.39 -1.12 -15.09
N THR A 61 17.27 -1.64 -14.23
CA THR A 61 17.33 -3.06 -13.89
C THR A 61 17.53 -3.27 -12.40
N ILE A 62 17.28 -4.51 -11.93
CA ILE A 62 17.49 -4.92 -10.54
C ILE A 62 18.97 -4.87 -10.17
N GLU A 63 19.88 -5.16 -11.11
CA GLU A 63 21.32 -5.10 -10.87
C GLU A 63 21.76 -3.67 -10.56
N VAL A 64 21.21 -2.68 -11.28
CA VAL A 64 21.50 -1.27 -11.00
C VAL A 64 21.00 -0.86 -9.63
N SER A 65 19.79 -1.28 -9.23
CA SER A 65 19.27 -0.97 -7.90
C SER A 65 20.09 -1.65 -6.79
N GLN A 66 20.58 -2.87 -7.01
CA GLN A 66 21.48 -3.55 -6.08
C GLN A 66 22.81 -2.81 -5.90
N GLU A 67 23.39 -2.29 -6.98
CA GLU A 67 24.62 -1.51 -6.90
C GLU A 67 24.39 -0.16 -6.18
N ILE A 68 23.27 0.51 -6.44
CA ILE A 68 22.88 1.70 -5.67
C ILE A 68 22.76 1.35 -4.19
N TRP A 69 22.09 0.24 -3.85
CA TRP A 69 21.95 -0.22 -2.47
C TRP A 69 23.28 -0.50 -1.81
N ARG A 70 24.19 -1.22 -2.49
CA ARG A 70 25.55 -1.47 -2.00
C ARG A 70 26.33 -0.18 -1.79
N ALA A 71 26.18 0.81 -2.66
CA ALA A 71 26.81 2.12 -2.50
C ALA A 71 26.25 2.87 -1.28
N LEU A 72 24.94 2.78 -1.03
CA LEU A 72 24.29 3.34 0.15
C LEU A 72 24.78 2.69 1.45
N GLU A 73 24.94 1.36 1.48
CA GLU A 73 25.42 0.61 2.66
C GLU A 73 26.91 0.83 2.94
N ASN A 74 27.76 0.81 1.90
CA ASN A 74 29.22 0.82 2.06
C ASN A 74 29.81 2.23 2.23
N GLY A 75 29.25 3.22 1.54
CA GLY A 75 29.77 4.59 1.52
C GLY A 75 28.97 5.57 2.37
N GLY A 76 27.72 5.23 2.70
CA GLY A 76 26.74 6.17 3.25
C GLY A 76 26.37 7.26 2.25
N THR A 77 25.15 7.78 2.37
CA THR A 77 24.84 9.11 1.81
C THR A 77 25.46 10.19 2.69
N PRO A 78 25.71 11.41 2.18
CA PRO A 78 26.16 12.54 2.99
C PRO A 78 25.17 12.98 4.09
N PHE A 79 24.06 12.29 4.26
CA PHE A 79 22.91 12.65 5.09
C PHE A 79 22.27 11.38 5.67
N SER A 80 21.62 11.52 6.82
CA SER A 80 20.94 10.41 7.50
C SER A 80 19.59 10.13 6.83
N LEU A 81 19.60 9.16 5.91
CA LEU A 81 18.40 8.68 5.23
C LEU A 81 18.21 7.20 5.56
N ALA A 82 16.95 6.79 5.64
CA ALA A 82 16.54 5.40 5.69
C ALA A 82 16.08 4.97 4.29
N TYR A 83 16.44 3.75 3.88
CA TYR A 83 16.15 3.24 2.55
C TYR A 83 15.55 1.83 2.63
N ALA A 84 14.65 1.52 1.71
CA ALA A 84 13.98 0.23 1.59
C ALA A 84 13.69 -0.08 0.12
N TYR A 85 13.68 -1.35 -0.27
CA TYR A 85 13.15 -1.74 -1.58
C TYR A 85 11.62 -1.57 -1.63
N SER A 86 11.09 -1.30 -2.82
CA SER A 86 9.66 -1.42 -3.08
C SER A 86 9.21 -2.89 -2.99
N HIS A 87 7.92 -3.12 -2.83
CA HIS A 87 7.36 -4.48 -2.81
C HIS A 87 7.32 -5.14 -4.20
N ALA A 88 7.26 -4.34 -5.27
CA ALA A 88 7.17 -4.82 -6.63
C ALA A 88 8.00 -3.95 -7.58
N ASP A 89 8.46 -4.55 -8.67
CA ASP A 89 9.13 -3.83 -9.75
C ASP A 89 8.16 -2.87 -10.43
N THR A 90 8.62 -1.65 -10.71
CA THR A 90 7.76 -0.60 -11.27
C THR A 90 7.31 -0.92 -12.71
N TYR A 91 8.06 -1.76 -13.41
CA TYR A 91 7.81 -2.13 -14.80
C TYR A 91 7.29 -3.56 -15.00
N ASP A 92 6.94 -4.28 -13.93
CA ASP A 92 6.35 -5.61 -14.07
C ASP A 92 4.94 -5.50 -14.65
N ARG A 93 4.87 -5.53 -15.98
CA ARG A 93 3.66 -5.22 -16.73
C ARG A 93 2.72 -6.40 -16.92
N ASP A 94 3.12 -7.65 -16.67
CA ASP A 94 2.38 -8.77 -17.28
C ASP A 94 2.23 -10.06 -16.47
N SER A 95 2.59 -10.11 -15.18
CA SER A 95 2.46 -11.35 -14.39
C SER A 95 1.30 -11.36 -13.38
N SER A 96 0.44 -10.34 -13.38
CA SER A 96 -0.72 -10.35 -12.50
C SER A 96 -1.69 -11.43 -12.98
N ASP A 97 -1.69 -12.57 -12.30
CA ASP A 97 -2.72 -13.60 -12.32
C ASP A 97 -4.03 -12.98 -11.82
N TYR A 98 -4.64 -12.14 -12.66
CA TYR A 98 -5.97 -11.64 -12.38
C TYR A 98 -6.93 -12.82 -12.40
N LEU A 99 -7.80 -12.89 -11.39
CA LEU A 99 -8.94 -13.80 -11.39
C LEU A 99 -9.70 -13.60 -12.70
N THR A 100 -9.62 -14.60 -13.58
CA THR A 100 -10.37 -14.59 -14.83
C THR A 100 -11.85 -14.67 -14.48
N VAL A 101 -12.63 -13.68 -14.95
CA VAL A 101 -14.07 -13.74 -14.79
C VAL A 101 -14.56 -14.93 -15.61
N PRO A 102 -15.23 -15.93 -15.00
CA PRO A 102 -15.80 -17.04 -15.74
C PRO A 102 -16.70 -16.47 -16.85
N LYS A 103 -16.57 -16.99 -18.08
CA LYS A 103 -17.44 -16.60 -19.20
C LYS A 103 -18.87 -16.85 -18.75
N SER A 104 -19.65 -15.78 -18.60
CA SER A 104 -21.00 -15.75 -18.00
C SER A 104 -21.76 -17.06 -18.21
N GLU A 105 -21.85 -17.89 -17.18
CA GLU A 105 -22.80 -18.99 -17.19
C GLU A 105 -24.20 -18.39 -17.05
N LYS A 106 -25.13 -18.84 -17.89
CA LYS A 106 -26.54 -18.48 -17.76
C LYS A 106 -27.02 -19.04 -16.43
N MET A 107 -26.99 -18.19 -15.40
CA MET A 107 -27.55 -18.50 -14.10
C MET A 107 -29.06 -18.64 -14.31
N PHE A 108 -29.56 -19.88 -14.30
CA PHE A 108 -30.98 -20.09 -14.20
C PHE A 108 -31.40 -19.57 -12.84
N LEU A 109 -32.16 -18.47 -12.83
CA LEU A 109 -32.87 -18.01 -11.65
C LEU A 109 -33.93 -19.06 -11.35
N ILE A 110 -33.54 -20.11 -10.63
CA ILE A 110 -34.51 -21.00 -10.00
C ILE A 110 -35.20 -20.09 -8.98
N SER A 111 -36.51 -19.90 -9.15
CA SER A 111 -37.27 -19.10 -8.21
C SER A 111 -37.01 -19.60 -6.80
N PRO A 112 -36.94 -18.71 -5.79
CA PRO A 112 -36.91 -19.16 -4.41
C PRO A 112 -38.06 -20.17 -4.17
N PRO A 113 -37.89 -21.12 -3.23
CA PRO A 113 -38.93 -22.07 -2.91
C PRO A 113 -40.24 -21.34 -2.63
N SER A 114 -41.36 -21.97 -2.99
CA SER A 114 -42.68 -21.42 -2.76
C SER A 114 -42.80 -20.93 -1.32
N SER A 115 -43.37 -19.74 -1.15
CA SER A 115 -43.63 -19.14 0.16
C SER A 115 -44.32 -20.17 1.07
N PRO A 116 -44.01 -20.19 2.38
CA PRO A 116 -44.70 -21.09 3.30
C PRO A 116 -46.23 -20.87 3.23
N PRO A 117 -47.04 -21.93 3.45
CA PRO A 117 -48.50 -21.80 3.45
C PRO A 117 -48.97 -20.79 4.52
N PRO A 118 -50.17 -20.22 4.39
CA PRO A 118 -50.70 -19.23 5.34
C PRO A 118 -50.75 -19.72 6.79
N GLU A 119 -50.83 -21.03 6.98
CA GLU A 119 -50.87 -21.71 8.29
C GLU A 119 -49.45 -22.01 8.83
N PHE A 120 -48.39 -21.60 8.13
CA PHE A 120 -47.03 -21.81 8.56
C PHE A 120 -46.71 -20.94 9.77
N ASP A 121 -46.38 -21.61 10.87
CA ASP A 121 -46.05 -20.96 12.12
C ASP A 121 -44.57 -20.53 12.14
N TYR A 122 -44.32 -19.29 11.71
CA TYR A 122 -43.00 -18.65 11.76
C TYR A 122 -42.44 -18.50 13.18
N THR A 123 -43.28 -18.60 14.22
CA THR A 123 -42.82 -18.46 15.62
C THR A 123 -42.07 -19.68 16.13
N ARG A 124 -42.14 -20.82 15.41
CA ARG A 124 -41.47 -22.06 15.78
C ARG A 124 -40.09 -22.26 15.18
N CYS A 125 -39.73 -21.52 14.12
CA CYS A 125 -38.50 -21.76 13.38
C CYS A 125 -37.32 -20.88 13.79
N GLU A 126 -37.56 -19.73 14.40
CA GLU A 126 -36.48 -18.84 14.83
C GLU A 126 -36.18 -19.04 16.30
N GLN A 127 -35.26 -19.97 16.61
CA GLN A 127 -34.51 -19.83 17.84
C GLN A 127 -33.70 -18.52 17.72
N PRO A 128 -33.87 -17.55 18.62
CA PRO A 128 -32.99 -16.40 18.64
C PRO A 128 -31.56 -16.89 18.85
N PRO A 129 -30.57 -16.26 18.21
CA PRO A 129 -29.18 -16.64 18.41
C PRO A 129 -28.87 -16.63 19.92
N PRO A 130 -28.12 -17.62 20.44
CA PRO A 130 -27.79 -17.67 21.86
C PRO A 130 -27.10 -16.36 22.26
N ARG A 131 -27.71 -15.64 23.22
CA ARG A 131 -27.23 -14.33 23.71
C ARG A 131 -25.94 -14.40 24.54
N SER A 132 -25.20 -15.49 24.48
CA SER A 132 -23.92 -15.64 25.19
C SER A 132 -22.77 -15.21 24.29
N HIS A 133 -22.56 -13.91 24.27
CA HIS A 133 -21.32 -13.14 24.06
C HIS A 133 -21.64 -11.81 23.37
N VAL A 134 -22.43 -10.97 24.05
CA VAL A 134 -22.38 -9.53 23.82
C VAL A 134 -21.34 -8.99 24.79
N GLN A 135 -20.14 -8.73 24.29
CA GLN A 135 -19.23 -7.80 24.92
C GLN A 135 -19.90 -6.42 24.76
N GLU A 136 -20.35 -5.84 25.87
CA GLU A 136 -20.94 -4.50 25.89
C GLU A 136 -19.88 -3.50 25.39
N LEU A 137 -20.03 -3.02 24.15
CA LEU A 137 -19.35 -1.82 23.69
C LEU A 137 -20.18 -0.62 24.16
N PRO A 138 -19.60 0.32 24.93
CA PRO A 138 -20.31 1.52 25.31
C PRO A 138 -20.60 2.37 24.07
N GLU A 139 -21.90 2.62 23.85
CA GLU A 139 -22.38 3.60 22.90
C GLU A 139 -22.10 5.01 23.43
N THR A 140 -21.12 5.71 22.85
CA THR A 140 -21.22 7.12 22.41
C THR A 140 -19.88 7.60 21.87
N GLY A 141 -19.62 7.35 20.59
CA GLY A 141 -18.54 7.98 19.84
C GLY A 141 -19.13 8.70 18.64
N GLN A 142 -19.17 10.03 18.65
CA GLN A 142 -19.56 10.80 17.47
C GLN A 142 -18.47 10.66 16.40
N PHE A 143 -18.79 9.93 15.32
CA PHE A 143 -17.90 9.81 14.16
C PHE A 143 -18.03 11.06 13.28
N LEU A 144 -16.90 11.70 12.96
CA LEU A 144 -16.85 12.77 11.98
C LEU A 144 -16.53 12.18 10.60
N THR A 145 -17.50 12.19 9.69
CA THR A 145 -17.32 11.68 8.32
C THR A 145 -16.69 12.80 7.48
N LEU A 146 -15.45 12.61 7.03
CA LEU A 146 -14.70 13.64 6.30
C LEU A 146 -14.87 13.58 4.79
N LEU A 147 -15.23 12.41 4.23
CA LEU A 147 -15.53 12.28 2.80
C LEU A 147 -16.40 11.05 2.55
N ASP A 148 -17.45 11.22 1.74
CA ASP A 148 -18.38 10.17 1.36
C ASP A 148 -18.39 10.03 -0.18
N HIS A 149 -17.96 8.89 -0.68
CA HIS A 149 -17.93 8.56 -2.11
C HIS A 149 -18.45 7.13 -2.31
N LYS A 150 -19.08 6.85 -3.46
CA LYS A 150 -19.79 5.59 -3.75
C LYS A 150 -18.95 4.29 -3.69
N LEU A 151 -17.64 4.36 -3.47
CA LEU A 151 -16.73 3.22 -3.51
C LEU A 151 -15.93 2.99 -2.21
N ALA A 152 -15.85 3.95 -1.28
CA ALA A 152 -15.20 3.76 0.01
C ALA A 152 -15.57 4.86 1.01
N ARG A 153 -15.51 4.54 2.32
CA ARG A 153 -15.69 5.47 3.44
C ARG A 153 -14.43 5.53 4.29
N ILE A 154 -13.96 6.75 4.58
CA ILE A 154 -12.91 7.00 5.57
C ILE A 154 -13.56 7.61 6.82
N ALA A 155 -13.37 6.96 7.97
CA ALA A 155 -13.78 7.48 9.27
C ALA A 155 -12.54 7.58 10.17
N VAL A 156 -12.43 8.67 10.93
CA VAL A 156 -11.35 8.88 11.90
C VAL A 156 -11.97 8.84 13.30
N SER A 157 -11.43 8.01 14.18
CA SER A 157 -11.76 8.06 15.61
C SER A 157 -10.75 8.96 16.32
N ARG A 158 -11.21 9.84 17.20
CA ARG A 158 -10.32 10.51 18.15
C ARG A 158 -10.04 9.55 19.30
N CYS A 159 -8.77 9.30 19.61
CA CYS A 159 -8.39 8.79 20.92
C CYS A 159 -8.29 9.98 21.86
N ASP A 160 -9.16 10.03 22.86
CA ASP A 160 -9.02 11.00 23.95
C ASP A 160 -7.89 10.52 24.87
N THR A 161 -6.80 11.27 24.90
CA THR A 161 -5.79 11.15 25.96
C THR A 161 -6.23 11.98 27.16
N GLU A 162 -6.85 11.32 28.15
CA GLU A 162 -6.90 11.86 29.51
C GLU A 162 -5.74 11.26 30.32
N GLN A 163 -4.82 12.14 30.70
CA GLN A 163 -3.79 11.89 31.72
C GLN A 163 -4.44 11.78 33.11
N PRO A 164 -3.87 10.98 34.01
CA PRO A 164 -3.71 11.37 35.40
C PRO A 164 -2.37 12.10 35.63
#